data_AF-A0A267ERC4-F1
#
_entry.id   AF-A0A267ERC4-F1
#
_cell.length_a   1.000
_cell.length_b   1.000
_cell.length_c   1.000
_cell.angle_alpha   90.00
_cell.angle_beta   90.00
_cell.angle_gamma   90.00
#
_symmetry.space_group_name_H-M   'P 1'
#
loop_
_entity.id
_entity.type
_entity.pdbx_description
1 polymer ?
#
loop_
_entity_poly.entity_id
_entity_poly.type
_entity_poly.pdbx_seq_one_letter_code
_entity_poly.pdbx_strand_id
1 'polypeptide(L)'
;NWEAVDERLLHVEHGGLLLAGGGGCRVSGLDSAAPRLQQGRLDLRGRYKDAAGTVMYFELLDAGEGAAGPTCRLVGQTEKLLLVEPPMQSKSVLGRTAARDKAAN
;
A
#
# COMPACT_ATOMS: atom_id res chain seq x y z
N ASN A 1 31.17 7.23 -12.33
CA ASN A 1 30.73 6.23 -11.33
C ASN A 1 29.23 6.30 -11.20
N TRP A 2 28.52 5.43 -11.91
CA TRP A 2 27.11 5.17 -11.65
C TRP A 2 27.09 3.97 -10.71
N GLU A 3 26.90 4.20 -9.42
CA GLU A 3 26.67 3.11 -8.48
C GLU A 3 25.40 2.38 -8.90
N ALA A 4 25.44 1.04 -8.89
CA ALA A 4 24.27 0.23 -9.17
C ALA A 4 23.19 0.61 -8.14
N VAL A 5 22.06 1.15 -8.62
CA VAL A 5 20.90 1.41 -7.78
C VAL A 5 20.33 0.05 -7.38
N ASP A 6 20.40 -0.27 -6.08
CA ASP A 6 19.75 -1.46 -5.51
C ASP A 6 18.23 -1.21 -5.49
N GLU A 7 17.59 -1.45 -6.63
CA GLU A 7 16.14 -1.35 -6.77
C GLU A 7 15.49 -2.50 -6.01
N ARG A 8 14.65 -2.16 -5.02
CA ARG A 8 13.91 -3.13 -4.20
C ARG A 8 12.42 -3.02 -4.45
N LEU A 9 11.78 -4.14 -4.71
CA LEU A 9 10.33 -4.22 -4.84
C LEU A 9 9.67 -4.28 -3.46
N LEU A 10 8.60 -3.51 -3.29
CA LEU A 10 7.74 -3.53 -2.11
C LEU A 10 6.36 -4.05 -2.49
N HIS A 11 5.92 -5.15 -1.87
CA HIS A 11 4.54 -5.59 -2.00
C HIS A 11 3.62 -4.66 -1.20
N VAL A 12 2.56 -4.16 -1.83
CA VAL A 12 1.52 -3.39 -1.15
C VAL A 12 0.17 -4.10 -1.28
N GLU A 13 -0.33 -4.67 -0.19
CA GLU A 13 -1.68 -5.20 -0.13
C GLU A 13 -2.63 -4.12 0.39
N HIS A 14 -3.64 -3.77 -0.41
CA HIS A 14 -4.51 -2.63 -0.10
C HIS A 14 -6.00 -2.96 -0.04
N GLY A 15 -6.41 -4.20 -0.28
CA GLY A 15 -7.82 -4.62 -0.15
C GLY A 15 -8.83 -3.77 -0.93
N GLY A 16 -8.43 -3.21 -2.08
CA GLY A 16 -9.28 -2.32 -2.88
C GLY A 16 -9.30 -0.84 -2.45
N LEU A 17 -8.50 -0.44 -1.45
CA LEU A 17 -8.44 0.96 -0.98
C LEU A 17 -7.72 1.92 -1.93
N LEU A 18 -6.71 1.42 -2.66
CA LEU A 18 -6.00 2.22 -3.66
C LEU A 18 -6.85 2.34 -4.93
N LEU A 19 -6.90 3.55 -5.47
CA LEU A 19 -7.66 3.87 -6.67
C LEU A 19 -6.93 3.30 -7.90
N ALA A 20 -7.66 2.56 -8.72
CA ALA A 20 -7.17 2.06 -10.00
C ALA A 20 -7.02 3.23 -10.98
N GLY A 21 -5.79 3.47 -11.44
CA GLY A 21 -5.47 4.43 -12.48
C GLY A 21 -5.35 5.89 -12.00
N GLY A 22 -4.20 6.50 -12.31
CA GLY A 22 -4.10 7.96 -12.48
C GLY A 22 -3.84 8.78 -11.22
N GLY A 23 -2.71 8.54 -10.54
CA GLY A 23 -2.19 9.48 -9.56
C GLY A 23 -0.94 8.93 -8.89
N GLY A 24 0.09 9.76 -8.73
CA GLY A 24 1.26 9.38 -7.93
C GLY A 24 0.83 9.03 -6.50
N CYS A 25 1.29 7.88 -6.01
CA CYS A 25 1.18 7.54 -4.60
C CYS A 25 2.43 8.06 -3.89
N ARG A 26 2.25 8.86 -2.84
CA ARG A 26 3.35 9.27 -1.97
C ARG A 26 3.40 8.33 -0.79
N VAL A 27 4.55 7.70 -0.58
CA VAL A 27 4.83 6.93 0.63
C VAL A 27 5.78 7.74 1.52
N SER A 28 5.52 7.79 2.82
CA SER A 28 6.41 8.44 3.79
C SER A 28 6.63 7.56 5.02
N GLY A 29 7.82 7.68 5.62
CA GLY A 29 8.23 6.86 6.76
C GLY A 29 8.31 5.37 6.44
N LEU A 30 8.82 5.01 5.27
CA LEU A 30 8.94 3.61 4.82
C LEU A 30 9.83 2.79 5.76
N ASP A 31 10.82 3.43 6.37
CA ASP A 31 11.69 2.90 7.41
C ASP A 31 11.05 2.79 8.81
N SER A 32 9.84 3.35 8.99
CA SER A 32 9.11 3.29 10.25
C SER A 32 8.23 2.04 10.37
N ALA A 33 7.84 1.69 11.59
CA ALA A 33 6.87 0.60 11.81
C ALA A 33 5.44 0.91 11.30
N ALA A 34 5.15 2.19 10.99
CA ALA A 34 3.82 2.65 10.59
C ALA A 34 3.93 3.66 9.44
N PRO A 35 4.35 3.23 8.23
CA PRO A 35 4.44 4.10 7.07
C PRO A 35 3.07 4.67 6.69
N ARG A 36 3.09 5.80 5.97
CA ARG A 36 1.86 6.42 5.44
C ARG A 36 1.85 6.40 3.93
N LEU A 37 0.69 6.10 3.36
CA LEU A 37 0.44 6.13 1.93
C LEU A 37 -0.62 7.18 1.63
N GLN A 38 -0.27 8.13 0.77
CA GLN A 38 -1.17 9.16 0.30
C GLN A 38 -1.43 8.98 -1.19
N GLN A 39 -2.70 8.84 -1.57
CA GLN A 39 -3.14 8.84 -2.97
C GLN A 39 -4.30 9.83 -3.13
N GLY A 40 -4.04 10.98 -3.74
CA GLY A 40 -5.00 12.09 -3.78
C GLY A 40 -5.36 12.58 -2.37
N ARG A 41 -6.64 12.43 -1.99
CA ARG A 41 -7.17 12.80 -0.66
C ARG A 41 -7.19 11.64 0.34
N LEU A 42 -6.86 10.43 -0.09
CA LEU A 42 -6.78 9.27 0.79
C LEU A 42 -5.46 9.32 1.55
N ASP A 43 -5.53 9.38 2.88
CA ASP A 43 -4.39 9.17 3.78
C ASP A 43 -4.59 7.83 4.49
N LEU A 44 -3.70 6.88 4.20
CA LEU A 44 -3.80 5.50 4.64
C LEU A 44 -2.60 5.13 5.50
N ARG A 45 -2.86 4.37 6.55
CA ARG A 45 -1.81 3.86 7.43
C ARG A 45 -1.38 2.49 6.95
N GLY A 46 -0.07 2.32 6.84
CA GLY A 46 0.55 1.05 6.55
C GLY A 46 1.00 0.32 7.81
N ARG A 47 1.06 -1.00 7.72
CA ARG A 47 1.76 -1.87 8.67
C ARG A 47 2.49 -2.98 7.94
N TYR A 48 3.67 -3.34 8.42
CA TYR A 48 4.40 -4.47 7.88
C TYR A 48 3.87 -5.79 8.43
N LYS A 49 3.87 -6.81 7.57
CA LYS A 49 3.59 -8.19 7.92
C LYS A 49 4.58 -9.09 7.20
N ASP A 50 4.99 -10.17 7.85
CA ASP A 50 5.76 -11.20 7.19
C ASP A 50 4.88 -11.99 6.21
N ALA A 51 5.41 -12.24 5.02
CA ALA A 51 4.81 -13.13 4.06
C ALA A 51 4.85 -14.58 4.59
N ALA A 52 3.98 -15.45 4.06
CA ALA A 52 3.97 -16.88 4.38
C ALA A 52 5.12 -17.64 3.68
N GLY A 53 6.33 -17.06 3.70
CA GLY A 53 7.49 -17.48 2.92
C GLY A 53 8.02 -16.36 2.01
N THR A 54 8.85 -16.70 1.04
CA THR A 54 9.40 -15.75 0.07
C THR A 54 8.42 -15.53 -1.09
N VAL A 55 8.04 -14.28 -1.34
CA VAL A 55 7.27 -13.87 -2.50
C VAL A 55 8.24 -13.50 -3.63
N MET A 56 8.06 -14.08 -4.82
CA MET A 56 8.87 -13.78 -6.01
C MET A 56 8.03 -13.05 -7.05
N TYR A 57 8.63 -12.05 -7.70
CA TYR A 57 8.01 -11.30 -8.78
C TYR A 57 8.65 -11.68 -10.11
N PHE A 58 7.81 -12.08 -11.05
CA PHE A 58 8.25 -12.39 -12.40
C PHE A 58 7.64 -11.40 -13.37
N GLU A 59 8.48 -10.87 -14.25
CA GLU A 59 8.04 -10.19 -15.46
C GLU A 59 7.85 -11.23 -16.56
N LEU A 60 6.64 -11.29 -17.12
CA LEU A 60 6.36 -12.08 -18.32
C LEU A 60 6.93 -11.33 -19.51
N LEU A 61 7.87 -11.96 -20.19
CA LEU A 61 8.44 -11.45 -21.43
C LEU A 61 7.67 -12.06 -22.61
N ASP A 62 7.33 -11.23 -23.57
CA ASP A 62 6.70 -11.69 -24.80
C ASP A 62 7.56 -12.79 -25.43
N ALA A 63 6.89 -13.90 -25.77
CA ALA A 63 7.49 -14.95 -26.55
C ALA A 63 7.75 -14.38 -27.95
N GLY A 64 9.01 -14.08 -28.26
CA GLY A 64 9.40 -13.71 -29.62
C GLY A 64 8.99 -14.78 -30.63
N GLU A 65 8.90 -14.41 -31.91
CA GLU A 65 8.46 -15.31 -32.97
C GLU A 65 9.34 -16.58 -33.02
N GLY A 66 8.72 -17.77 -32.88
CA GLY A 66 9.40 -19.07 -32.84
C GLY A 66 9.79 -19.59 -31.44
N ALA A 67 9.48 -18.86 -30.37
CA ALA A 67 9.71 -19.33 -29.00
C ALA A 67 8.68 -20.39 -28.57
N ALA A 68 9.13 -21.40 -27.82
CA ALA A 68 8.32 -22.52 -27.34
C ALA A 68 7.30 -22.13 -26.23
N GLY A 69 7.27 -20.86 -25.80
CA GLY A 69 6.35 -20.36 -24.79
C GLY A 69 6.81 -19.02 -24.18
N PRO A 70 5.98 -18.41 -23.32
CA PRO A 70 6.33 -17.17 -22.62
C PRO A 70 7.55 -17.40 -21.71
N THR A 71 8.49 -16.48 -21.76
CA THR A 71 9.68 -16.50 -20.87
C THR A 71 9.39 -15.63 -19.65
N CYS A 72 9.90 -16.03 -18.49
CA CYS A 72 9.75 -15.25 -17.26
C CYS A 72 11.12 -14.77 -16.79
N ARG A 73 11.22 -13.51 -16.34
CA ARG A 73 12.40 -12.98 -15.65
C ARG A 73 12.07 -12.68 -14.20
N LEU A 74 12.84 -13.22 -13.26
CA LEU A 74 12.75 -12.83 -11.85
C LEU A 74 13.20 -11.36 -11.73
N VAL A 75 12.32 -10.50 -11.23
CA VAL A 75 12.58 -9.06 -11.06
C VAL A 75 12.64 -8.62 -9.60
N GLY A 76 12.32 -9.52 -8.67
CA GLY A 76 12.64 -9.33 -7.26
C GLY A 76 11.96 -10.33 -6.35
N GLN A 77 12.24 -10.20 -5.06
CA GLN A 77 11.66 -11.05 -4.03
C GLN A 77 11.51 -10.28 -2.72
N THR A 78 10.56 -10.70 -1.89
CA THR A 78 10.37 -10.13 -0.55
C THR A 78 9.84 -11.17 0.42
N GLU A 79 10.22 -11.03 1.69
CA GLU A 79 9.63 -11.77 2.82
C GLU A 79 8.70 -10.87 3.64
N LYS A 80 8.58 -9.58 3.27
CA LYS A 80 7.74 -8.59 3.94
C LYS A 80 6.76 -7.94 2.99
N LEU A 81 5.54 -7.76 3.49
CA LEU A 81 4.44 -7.12 2.80
C LEU A 81 4.05 -5.86 3.57
N LEU A 82 3.69 -4.81 2.83
CA LEU A 82 3.07 -3.62 3.37
C LEU A 82 1.55 -3.75 3.24
N LEU A 83 0.87 -3.90 4.38
CA LEU A 83 -0.59 -3.88 4.44
C LEU A 83 -1.06 -2.45 4.61
N VAL A 84 -2.01 -2.02 3.80
CA VAL A 84 -2.63 -0.70 3.90
C VAL A 84 -4.00 -0.85 4.56
N GLU A 85 -4.19 -0.15 5.67
CA GLU A 85 -5.42 -0.17 6.43
C GLU A 85 -6.34 0.98 6.00
N PRO A 86 -7.68 0.79 6.09
CA PRO A 86 -8.62 1.88 5.89
C PRO A 86 -8.33 3.02 6.86
N PRO A 87 -8.69 4.28 6.51
CA PRO A 87 -8.62 5.37 7.47
C PRO A 87 -9.43 5.00 8.70
N MET A 88 -8.85 5.10 9.90
CA MET A 88 -9.62 5.02 11.13
C MET A 88 -10.66 6.14 11.07
N GLN A 89 -11.93 5.78 10.84
CA GLN A 89 -13.03 6.71 11.07
C GLN A 89 -13.02 7.01 12.57
N SER A 90 -12.41 8.14 12.94
CA SER A 90 -12.61 8.68 14.28
C SER A 90 -14.10 8.89 14.43
N LYS A 91 -14.75 8.17 15.35
CA LYS A 91 -16.12 8.47 15.76
C LYS A 91 -16.17 9.96 16.08
N SER A 92 -16.75 10.77 15.19
CA SER A 92 -16.90 12.19 15.45
C SER A 92 -17.72 12.34 16.72
N VAL A 93 -17.27 13.21 17.61
CA VAL A 93 -17.90 13.61 18.85
C VAL A 93 -19.28 14.22 18.56
N LEU A 94 -20.28 13.37 18.32
CA LEU A 94 -21.70 13.70 18.33
C LEU A 94 -22.20 13.42 19.75
N GLY A 95 -21.77 14.24 20.70
CA GLY A 95 -22.05 14.03 22.12
C GLY A 95 -22.03 15.28 22.99
N ARG A 96 -22.10 16.50 22.43
CA ARG A 96 -22.07 17.73 23.25
C ARG A 96 -23.10 18.82 22.94
N THR A 97 -24.11 18.58 22.12
CA THR A 97 -25.19 19.58 21.88
C THR A 97 -26.60 19.14 22.26
N ALA A 98 -26.81 17.95 22.82
CA ALA A 98 -28.14 17.47 23.25
C ALA A 98 -28.40 17.53 24.76
N ALA A 99 -27.63 18.31 25.54
CA ALA A 99 -27.76 18.38 27.00
C ALA A 99 -27.87 19.82 27.53
N ARG A 100 -28.55 20.73 26.81
CA ARG A 100 -28.87 22.07 27.34
C ARG A 100 -30.33 22.50 27.29
N ASP A 101 -31.25 21.72 26.70
CA ASP A 101 -32.66 22.14 26.58
C ASP A 101 -33.63 21.31 27.44
N LYS A 102 -33.25 20.93 28.66
CA LYS A 102 -34.21 20.33 29.61
C LYS A 102 -34.08 20.83 31.05
N ALA A 103 -33.73 22.11 31.20
CA ALA A 103 -33.78 22.82 32.48
C ALA A 103 -34.18 24.29 32.27
N ALA A 104 -35.31 24.55 31.61
CA ALA A 104 -36.03 25.82 31.65
C ALA A 104 -37.40 25.70 30.95
N ASN A 105 -38.39 25.13 31.65
CA ASN A 105 -39.78 25.59 31.78
C ASN A 105 -40.63 24.49 32.43
#